data_AF-A0A3N5X6Z4-F1
#
_entry.id   AF-A0A3N5X6Z4-F1
#
_cell.length_a   1.000
_cell.length_b   1.000
_cell.length_c   1.000
_cell.angle_alpha   90.00
_cell.angle_beta   90.00
_cell.angle_gamma   90.00
#
_symmetry.space_group_name_H-M   'P 1'
#
loop_
_entity.id
_entity.type
_entity.pdbx_description
1 polymer ?
#
loop_
_entity_poly.entity_id
_entity_poly.type
_entity_poly.pdbx_seq_one_letter_code
_entity_poly.pdbx_strand_id
1 'polypeptide(L)'
;MRRSILSLLACLSLLSPVSAAGAGLPAPEIPPGEHRPGDTGDALVRLRVDGIDDLWDFVDDWERAGARFPHVYPPDVLIGDVPERIERALSEDPRVERLFRKEAALAAKSAGARDLLVDSWSAELGAPPPEPAKQDAPFGDLLLGPAFDPSAPLPESGVNKTTGGLVRKYGSAFGASMIQTSELLMGKVVVGVFLPDAAGGAYSDPEISTVYQSVRGAMDFWAGKARYPGVRFVYDLRTKIPCSRNFHTTPPHLNNKAWVAEILESIGYDLFLKGTEYGPVYEYLDSLRVRTRSEWGVVFFIPKATYFPGAPYTAYAYLGGPFLVVPSGSNGRVTPHGSGSMGLSDLVIHESGHLFWALDEYEPGAGTSQPCHVRSGYLDIQNRNSLYHDYSCDRHVPCAMDN
;
A
#
# COMPACT_ATOMS: atom_id res chain seq x y z
N MET A 1 35.91 72.76 -32.49
CA MET A 1 34.67 73.33 -31.90
C MET A 1 34.22 72.39 -30.80
N ARG A 2 34.51 72.70 -29.52
CA ARG A 2 33.60 73.39 -28.57
C ARG A 2 32.27 72.65 -28.45
N ARG A 3 32.09 71.91 -27.35
CA ARG A 3 31.28 72.26 -26.15
C ARG A 3 29.77 72.15 -26.46
N SER A 4 29.02 71.33 -25.73
CA SER A 4 28.28 71.72 -24.50
C SER A 4 27.12 70.70 -24.35
N ILE A 5 26.49 70.38 -23.22
CA ILE A 5 26.51 70.80 -21.80
C ILE A 5 25.60 69.78 -21.05
N LEU A 6 25.93 69.56 -19.76
CA LEU A 6 25.11 69.26 -18.56
C LEU A 6 23.57 69.13 -18.71
N SER A 7 22.78 68.57 -17.79
CA SER A 7 22.85 67.83 -16.52
C SER A 7 21.38 67.74 -16.10
N LEU A 8 20.89 66.64 -15.52
CA LEU A 8 19.86 66.71 -14.48
C LEU A 8 19.76 65.38 -13.72
N LEU A 9 20.28 65.39 -12.49
CA LEU A 9 19.84 64.52 -11.40
C LEU A 9 18.43 64.95 -10.96
N ALA A 10 17.54 64.00 -10.66
CA ALA A 10 16.88 63.90 -9.35
C ALA A 10 15.89 62.72 -9.30
N CYS A 11 15.99 61.96 -8.20
CA CYS A 11 14.93 61.25 -7.48
C CYS A 11 14.01 60.30 -8.28
N LEU A 12 14.26 58.99 -8.17
CA LEU A 12 13.15 58.08 -7.85
C LEU A 12 13.61 56.97 -6.90
N SER A 13 12.75 56.79 -5.91
CA SER A 13 12.88 56.09 -4.65
C SER A 13 12.92 54.57 -4.76
N LEU A 14 13.65 54.00 -3.81
CA LEU A 14 13.67 52.60 -3.39
C LEU A 14 12.26 52.02 -3.25
N LEU A 15 11.96 50.97 -4.00
CA LEU A 15 10.95 49.98 -3.66
C LEU A 15 11.60 48.60 -3.79
N SER A 16 12.12 48.12 -2.66
CA SER A 16 12.45 46.71 -2.49
C SER A 16 11.14 45.92 -2.42
N PRO A 17 11.03 44.75 -3.07
CA PRO A 17 9.90 43.88 -2.85
C PRO A 17 9.96 43.32 -1.43
N VAL A 18 8.91 43.60 -0.66
CA VAL A 18 8.62 42.95 0.62
C VAL A 18 8.36 41.48 0.32
N SER A 19 9.37 40.65 0.57
CA SER A 19 9.19 39.20 0.67
C SER A 19 8.35 38.93 1.91
N ALA A 20 7.14 38.42 1.73
CA ALA A 20 6.33 37.88 2.80
C ALA A 20 7.03 36.62 3.35
N ALA A 21 7.91 36.82 4.33
CA ALA A 21 8.41 35.76 5.18
C ALA A 21 7.22 35.27 6.01
N GLY A 22 6.60 34.16 5.58
CA GLY A 22 5.80 33.35 6.49
C GLY A 22 6.70 32.96 7.66
N ALA A 23 6.27 33.30 8.87
CA ALA A 23 6.95 32.93 10.10
C ALA A 23 6.89 31.39 10.23
N GLY A 24 7.84 30.70 9.59
CA GLY A 24 8.12 29.31 9.88
C GLY A 24 8.50 29.21 11.34
N LEU A 25 7.74 28.42 12.10
CA LEU A 25 8.11 28.07 13.46
C LEU A 25 9.55 27.52 13.44
N PRO A 26 10.43 27.96 14.35
CA PRO A 26 11.78 27.42 14.42
C PRO A 26 11.67 25.91 14.69
N ALA A 27 12.14 25.10 13.74
CA ALA A 27 12.24 23.67 13.92
C ALA A 27 13.21 23.41 15.10
N PRO A 28 12.77 22.82 16.21
CA PRO A 28 13.69 22.46 17.27
C PRO A 28 14.70 21.43 16.74
N GLU A 29 15.99 21.67 16.96
CA GLU A 29 17.01 20.62 16.79
C GLU A 29 16.73 19.53 17.82
N ILE A 30 16.20 18.39 17.36
CA ILE A 30 15.86 17.24 18.21
C ILE A 30 16.80 16.09 17.86
N PRO A 31 17.53 15.52 18.84
CA PRO A 31 18.34 14.34 18.60
C PRO A 31 17.42 13.14 18.26
N PRO A 32 17.84 12.22 17.38
CA PRO A 32 17.05 11.04 17.06
C PRO A 32 16.81 10.23 18.34
N GLY A 33 15.59 10.32 18.87
CA GLY A 33 15.19 9.63 20.10
C GLY A 33 14.92 8.16 19.80
N GLU A 34 15.55 7.27 20.55
CA GLU A 34 15.13 5.88 20.65
C GLU A 34 13.66 5.83 21.10
N HIS A 35 12.82 5.19 20.29
CA HIS A 35 11.43 4.93 20.58
C HIS A 35 11.35 4.03 21.82
N ARG A 36 10.80 4.54 22.94
CA ARG A 36 10.63 3.75 24.16
C ARG A 36 9.41 2.83 24.00
N PRO A 37 9.54 1.51 24.26
CA PRO A 37 8.40 0.61 24.27
C PRO A 37 7.41 1.03 25.36
N GLY A 38 6.18 1.41 24.97
CA GLY A 38 5.09 1.77 25.89
C GLY A 38 4.50 3.16 25.69
N ASP A 39 5.12 4.02 24.88
CA ASP A 39 4.53 5.30 24.46
C ASP A 39 3.64 5.01 23.25
N THR A 40 2.35 4.70 23.46
CA THR A 40 1.46 4.26 22.39
C THR A 40 0.98 5.44 21.55
N GLY A 41 1.91 6.15 20.91
CA GLY A 41 1.66 7.34 20.12
C GLY A 41 0.76 7.10 18.90
N ASP A 42 0.21 5.89 18.70
CA ASP A 42 -0.91 5.59 17.81
C ASP A 42 -2.02 6.65 17.90
N ALA A 43 -2.26 7.32 16.78
CA ALA A 43 -3.31 8.30 16.59
C ALA A 43 -4.00 8.11 15.24
N LEU A 44 -5.30 8.40 15.23
CA LEU A 44 -6.06 8.66 14.02
C LEU A 44 -6.25 10.17 13.91
N VAL A 45 -5.84 10.74 12.78
CA VAL A 45 -5.99 12.17 12.49
C VAL A 45 -6.93 12.34 11.31
N ARG A 46 -8.01 13.10 11.52
CA ARG A 46 -8.94 13.50 10.47
C ARG A 46 -8.67 14.95 10.09
N LEU A 47 -8.60 15.23 8.79
CA LEU A 47 -8.17 16.50 8.23
C LEU A 47 -9.30 17.26 7.53
N ARG A 48 -9.10 18.57 7.39
CA ARG A 48 -9.82 19.49 6.51
C ARG A 48 -8.85 19.94 5.43
N VAL A 49 -8.77 19.19 4.34
CA VAL A 49 -7.87 19.44 3.20
C VAL A 49 -8.66 19.50 1.91
N ASP A 50 -8.24 20.35 0.96
CA ASP A 50 -8.98 20.58 -0.28
C ASP A 50 -8.56 19.61 -1.40
N GLY A 51 -7.46 18.87 -1.20
CA GLY A 51 -6.98 17.89 -2.18
C GLY A 51 -5.79 17.07 -1.70
N ILE A 52 -5.29 16.24 -2.61
CA ILE A 52 -4.17 15.34 -2.33
C ILE A 52 -2.86 16.07 -2.05
N ASP A 53 -2.63 17.21 -2.70
CA ASP A 53 -1.39 17.98 -2.52
C ASP A 53 -1.37 18.61 -1.11
N ASP A 54 -2.50 19.19 -0.64
CA ASP A 54 -2.65 19.68 0.74
C ASP A 54 -2.48 18.58 1.81
N LEU A 55 -2.97 17.37 1.53
CA LEU A 55 -2.77 16.21 2.40
C LEU A 55 -1.28 15.89 2.53
N TRP A 56 -0.54 15.90 1.43
CA TRP A 56 0.90 15.59 1.48
C TRP A 56 1.71 16.70 2.13
N ASP A 57 1.35 17.97 1.90
CA ASP A 57 1.95 19.09 2.63
C ASP A 57 1.74 18.96 4.14
N PHE A 58 0.53 18.56 4.58
CA PHE A 58 0.26 18.27 5.99
C PHE A 58 1.13 17.12 6.53
N VAL A 59 1.21 15.99 5.80
CA VAL A 59 2.03 14.83 6.21
C VAL A 59 3.49 15.24 6.34
N ASP A 60 4.04 15.93 5.35
CA ASP A 60 5.45 16.35 5.33
C ASP A 60 5.78 17.37 6.44
N ASP A 61 4.86 18.27 6.77
CA ASP A 61 5.03 19.20 7.89
C ASP A 61 5.16 18.46 9.24
N TRP A 62 4.24 17.55 9.51
CA TRP A 62 4.15 16.89 10.80
C TRP A 62 5.13 15.74 10.97
N GLU A 63 5.52 15.06 9.89
CA GLU A 63 6.61 14.09 9.96
C GLU A 63 7.98 14.77 10.15
N ARG A 64 8.19 16.00 9.62
CA ARG A 64 9.36 16.82 9.99
C ARG A 64 9.36 17.23 11.46
N ALA A 65 8.19 17.38 12.08
CA ALA A 65 8.05 17.60 13.52
C ALA A 65 8.20 16.30 14.36
N GLY A 66 8.30 15.15 13.69
CA GLY A 66 8.55 13.85 14.31
C GLY A 66 7.31 12.96 14.49
N ALA A 67 6.18 13.29 13.85
CA ALA A 67 5.10 12.32 13.64
C ALA A 67 5.52 11.26 12.61
N ARG A 68 4.70 10.22 12.44
CA ARG A 68 4.84 9.23 11.38
C ARG A 68 3.48 8.73 10.94
N PHE A 69 3.15 8.80 9.66
CA PHE A 69 1.86 8.36 9.13
C PHE A 69 2.03 7.23 8.10
N PRO A 70 2.26 5.98 8.55
CA PRO A 70 2.41 4.83 7.64
C PRO A 70 1.12 4.51 6.89
N HIS A 71 -0.05 4.96 7.34
CA HIS A 71 -1.32 4.72 6.68
C HIS A 71 -2.03 6.02 6.31
N VAL A 72 -2.38 6.14 5.03
CA VAL A 72 -3.06 7.29 4.46
C VAL A 72 -4.32 6.79 3.75
N TYR A 73 -5.47 7.31 4.15
CA TYR A 73 -6.77 7.05 3.55
C TYR A 73 -7.30 8.36 2.96
N PRO A 74 -6.99 8.65 1.69
CA PRO A 74 -7.41 9.90 1.07
C PRO A 74 -8.93 10.08 1.08
N PRO A 75 -9.41 11.33 1.16
CA PRO A 75 -8.59 12.56 1.14
C PRO A 75 -8.11 13.04 2.50
N ASP A 76 -8.54 12.45 3.62
CA ASP A 76 -8.56 13.19 4.90
C ASP A 76 -8.27 12.36 6.15
N VAL A 77 -7.97 11.07 6.07
CA VAL A 77 -7.69 10.24 7.25
C VAL A 77 -6.27 9.71 7.24
N LEU A 78 -5.57 9.90 8.36
CA LEU A 78 -4.22 9.40 8.62
C LEU A 78 -4.23 8.52 9.87
N ILE A 79 -3.46 7.44 9.86
CA ILE A 79 -3.22 6.61 11.05
C ILE A 79 -1.71 6.42 11.22
N GLY A 80 -1.22 6.63 12.43
CA GLY A 80 0.22 6.52 12.70
C GLY A 80 0.64 6.96 14.09
N ASP A 81 1.93 7.22 14.26
CA ASP A 81 2.55 7.63 15.52
C ASP A 81 2.63 9.16 15.62
N VAL A 82 2.02 9.74 16.64
CA VAL A 82 2.09 11.15 17.01
C VAL A 82 2.66 11.22 18.43
N PRO A 83 3.93 11.61 18.61
CA PRO A 83 4.51 11.75 19.94
C PRO A 83 3.79 12.80 20.80
N GLU A 84 3.64 12.56 22.10
CA GLU A 84 2.97 13.48 23.04
C GLU A 84 3.50 14.93 22.93
N ARG A 85 4.82 15.07 22.76
CA ARG A 85 5.51 16.36 22.65
C ARG A 85 5.00 17.26 21.52
N ILE A 86 4.44 16.70 20.44
CA ILE A 86 3.91 17.47 19.30
C ILE A 86 2.38 17.43 19.20
N GLU A 87 1.72 16.59 19.99
CA GLU A 87 0.26 16.35 19.89
C GLU A 87 -0.54 17.64 20.02
N ARG A 88 -0.22 18.48 21.01
CA ARG A 88 -0.94 19.73 21.23
C ARG A 88 -0.86 20.63 20.00
N ALA A 89 0.35 20.82 19.46
CA ALA A 89 0.56 21.65 18.29
C ALA A 89 -0.17 21.07 17.06
N LEU A 90 -0.17 19.74 16.90
CA LEU A 90 -0.90 19.06 15.82
C LEU A 90 -2.40 19.26 15.97
N SER A 91 -2.95 19.13 17.18
CA SER A 91 -4.38 19.33 17.44
C SER A 91 -4.86 20.77 17.25
N GLU A 92 -3.94 21.76 17.35
CA GLU A 92 -4.20 23.17 17.14
C GLU A 92 -4.02 23.59 15.66
N ASP A 93 -3.50 22.71 14.78
CA ASP A 93 -3.39 22.98 13.34
C ASP A 93 -4.78 23.15 12.71
N PRO A 94 -5.06 24.26 12.00
CA PRO A 94 -6.37 24.52 11.41
C PRO A 94 -6.82 23.44 10.40
N ARG A 95 -5.87 22.71 9.81
CA ARG A 95 -6.12 21.56 8.91
C ARG A 95 -6.59 20.32 9.68
N VAL A 96 -6.43 20.23 10.99
CA VAL A 96 -6.92 19.09 11.77
C VAL A 96 -8.39 19.31 12.13
N GLU A 97 -9.25 18.40 11.65
CA GLU A 97 -10.64 18.33 12.10
C GLU A 97 -10.70 17.74 13.50
N ARG A 98 -10.02 16.60 13.69
CA ARG A 98 -10.03 15.85 14.94
C ARG A 98 -8.83 14.92 15.04
N LEU A 99 -8.29 14.81 16.26
CA LEU A 99 -7.28 13.83 16.63
C LEU A 99 -7.91 12.85 17.63
N PHE A 100 -7.72 11.56 17.39
CA PHE A 100 -8.15 10.49 18.27
C PHE A 100 -6.93 9.71 18.75
N ARG A 101 -6.77 9.61 20.07
CA ARG A 101 -5.88 8.63 20.69
C ARG A 101 -6.59 7.30 20.83
N LYS A 102 -5.80 6.24 20.83
CA LYS A 102 -6.22 4.85 21.00
C LYS A 102 -7.32 4.75 22.08
N GLU A 103 -7.02 5.12 23.32
CA GLU A 103 -7.96 4.95 24.44
C GLU A 103 -9.25 5.78 24.34
N ALA A 104 -9.23 6.93 23.65
CA ALA A 104 -10.37 7.84 23.53
C ALA A 104 -11.34 7.45 22.39
N ALA A 105 -10.91 6.61 21.45
CA ALA A 105 -11.66 6.27 20.24
C ALA A 105 -12.83 5.31 20.51
N LEU A 106 -12.69 4.42 21.51
CA LEU A 106 -13.70 3.43 21.92
C LEU A 106 -15.09 4.03 22.28
N ALA A 107 -15.17 5.34 22.53
CA ALA A 107 -16.41 6.03 22.89
C ALA A 107 -17.15 6.68 21.71
N ALA A 108 -16.53 6.79 20.53
CA ALA A 108 -17.14 7.43 19.37
C ALA A 108 -17.76 6.37 18.45
N LYS A 109 -19.10 6.34 18.34
CA LYS A 109 -19.80 5.61 17.27
C LYS A 109 -20.22 6.61 16.20
N SER A 110 -20.05 6.24 14.93
CA SER A 110 -20.46 7.09 13.81
C SER A 110 -21.15 6.29 12.68
N ALA A 111 -21.64 6.97 11.64
CA ALA A 111 -22.60 6.41 10.69
C ALA A 111 -22.15 6.67 9.25
N GLY A 112 -21.36 5.75 8.67
CA GLY A 112 -20.98 5.79 7.25
C GLY A 112 -19.74 4.94 6.92
N ALA A 113 -19.45 4.74 5.64
CA ALA A 113 -18.28 3.93 5.20
C ALA A 113 -16.91 4.55 5.55
N ARG A 114 -16.83 5.88 5.67
CA ARG A 114 -15.65 6.58 6.19
C ARG A 114 -15.52 6.45 7.70
N ASP A 115 -16.66 6.38 8.37
CA ASP A 115 -16.76 6.13 9.80
C ASP A 115 -16.45 4.67 10.12
N LEU A 116 -16.66 3.72 9.18
CA LEU A 116 -16.22 2.33 9.32
C LEU A 116 -14.72 2.20 9.56
N LEU A 117 -13.87 3.12 9.06
CA LEU A 117 -12.43 3.09 9.35
C LEU A 117 -12.12 3.56 10.78
N VAL A 118 -12.85 4.57 11.26
CA VAL A 118 -12.74 5.03 12.65
C VAL A 118 -13.30 3.97 13.59
N ASP A 119 -14.43 3.37 13.25
CA ASP A 119 -15.08 2.29 13.99
C ASP A 119 -14.22 1.01 13.95
N SER A 120 -13.60 0.68 12.80
CA SER A 120 -12.69 -0.47 12.68
C SER A 120 -11.43 -0.23 13.51
N TRP A 121 -10.81 0.93 13.39
CA TRP A 121 -9.63 1.28 14.19
C TRP A 121 -9.95 1.23 15.70
N SER A 122 -11.12 1.72 16.10
CA SER A 122 -11.58 1.67 17.50
C SER A 122 -11.85 0.25 17.99
N ALA A 123 -12.37 -0.63 17.13
CA ALA A 123 -12.64 -2.03 17.46
C ALA A 123 -11.36 -2.85 17.65
N GLU A 124 -10.26 -2.51 16.97
CA GLU A 124 -8.95 -3.18 17.16
C GLU A 124 -8.42 -3.04 18.58
N LEU A 125 -8.81 -1.99 19.29
CA LEU A 125 -8.28 -1.68 20.62
C LEU A 125 -8.74 -2.66 21.69
N GLY A 126 -9.85 -3.35 21.44
CA GLY A 126 -10.35 -4.43 22.28
C GLY A 126 -9.87 -5.81 21.83
N ALA A 127 -9.21 -5.94 20.67
CA ALA A 127 -8.77 -7.21 20.13
C ALA A 127 -7.29 -7.47 20.51
N PRO A 128 -6.93 -8.69 20.97
CA PRO A 128 -5.53 -9.04 21.12
C PRO A 128 -4.84 -8.95 19.74
N PRO A 129 -3.56 -8.51 19.69
CA PRO A 129 -2.81 -8.56 18.44
C PRO A 129 -2.78 -10.00 17.91
N PRO A 130 -2.83 -10.22 16.58
CA PRO A 130 -2.74 -11.56 16.02
C PRO A 130 -1.44 -12.22 16.49
N GLU A 131 -1.54 -13.42 17.08
CA GLU A 131 -0.36 -14.22 17.42
C GLU A 131 0.29 -14.72 16.13
N PRO A 132 1.62 -14.62 15.97
CA PRO A 132 2.31 -15.22 14.84
C PRO A 132 2.15 -16.74 14.88
N ALA A 133 1.64 -17.32 13.79
CA ALA A 133 1.39 -18.75 13.68
C ALA A 133 2.69 -19.58 13.68
N LYS A 134 2.62 -20.83 14.15
CA LYS A 134 3.66 -21.86 13.99
C LYS A 134 3.27 -22.81 12.84
N GLN A 135 4.22 -23.14 11.97
CA GLN A 135 4.02 -23.82 10.67
C GLN A 135 4.19 -25.34 10.73
N ASP A 136 3.57 -26.06 9.76
CA ASP A 136 3.84 -27.49 9.42
C ASP A 136 3.25 -27.94 8.04
N ALA A 137 3.06 -27.08 7.00
CA ALA A 137 2.49 -27.55 5.70
C ALA A 137 2.98 -26.81 4.42
N PRO A 138 2.70 -27.35 3.21
CA PRO A 138 3.03 -26.75 1.90
C PRO A 138 2.21 -25.56 1.39
N PHE A 139 2.90 -24.51 1.01
CA PHE A 139 2.57 -23.32 0.21
C PHE A 139 2.63 -23.58 -1.31
N GLY A 140 2.13 -22.62 -2.08
CA GLY A 140 1.78 -22.77 -3.49
C GLY A 140 2.94 -22.58 -4.47
N ASP A 141 2.62 -22.74 -5.75
CA ASP A 141 3.52 -22.41 -6.84
C ASP A 141 3.46 -20.91 -7.18
N LEU A 142 4.61 -20.26 -7.17
CA LEU A 142 4.84 -18.89 -7.59
C LEU A 142 4.44 -18.72 -9.06
N LEU A 143 3.34 -18.02 -9.31
CA LEU A 143 2.92 -17.68 -10.66
C LEU A 143 3.84 -16.58 -11.18
N LEU A 144 4.82 -16.98 -11.98
CA LEU A 144 5.64 -16.04 -12.75
C LEU A 144 4.71 -15.27 -13.70
N GLY A 145 4.58 -13.96 -13.47
CA GLY A 145 4.03 -13.05 -14.46
C GLY A 145 4.87 -13.07 -15.75
N PRO A 146 4.42 -12.41 -16.83
CA PRO A 146 5.28 -12.23 -18.01
C PRO A 146 6.61 -11.60 -17.57
N ALA A 147 7.71 -12.30 -17.83
CA ALA A 147 9.05 -11.83 -17.47
C ALA A 147 9.29 -10.43 -18.07
N PHE A 148 9.66 -9.48 -17.21
CA PHE A 148 10.10 -8.16 -17.65
C PHE A 148 11.35 -8.32 -18.51
N ASP A 149 11.33 -7.73 -19.72
CA ASP A 149 12.52 -7.63 -20.57
C ASP A 149 13.35 -6.43 -20.10
N PRO A 150 14.49 -6.62 -19.41
CA PRO A 150 15.33 -5.52 -18.93
C PRO A 150 15.97 -4.71 -20.08
N SER A 151 15.86 -5.16 -21.33
CA SER A 151 16.31 -4.43 -22.52
C SER A 151 15.23 -3.55 -23.15
N ALA A 152 13.98 -3.62 -22.66
CA ALA A 152 12.91 -2.76 -23.14
C ALA A 152 13.20 -1.30 -22.74
N PRO A 153 13.34 -0.37 -23.70
CA PRO A 153 13.56 1.04 -23.39
C PRO A 153 12.36 1.59 -22.61
N LEU A 154 12.63 2.34 -21.54
CA LEU A 154 11.60 3.07 -20.80
C LEU A 154 10.82 3.96 -21.79
N PRO A 155 9.48 4.00 -21.72
CA PRO A 155 8.70 4.78 -22.68
C PRO A 155 9.07 6.26 -22.58
N GLU A 156 9.61 6.79 -23.68
CA GLU A 156 9.96 8.19 -23.78
C GLU A 156 8.71 9.08 -23.69
N SER A 157 8.98 10.22 -23.11
CA SER A 157 8.02 11.23 -22.75
C SER A 157 7.59 12.09 -23.96
N GLY A 158 6.55 11.70 -24.70
CA GLY A 158 6.13 12.40 -25.94
C GLY A 158 4.91 13.33 -25.82
N VAL A 159 5.01 14.53 -26.40
CA VAL A 159 3.86 15.42 -26.74
C VAL A 159 3.37 15.04 -28.15
N ASN A 160 2.06 14.78 -28.32
CA ASN A 160 1.48 14.60 -29.66
C ASN A 160 1.43 15.95 -30.37
N LYS A 161 2.34 16.13 -31.34
CA LYS A 161 2.52 17.37 -32.09
C LYS A 161 1.33 17.72 -33.01
N THR A 162 0.38 16.81 -33.20
CA THR A 162 -0.68 16.95 -34.20
C THR A 162 -2.00 17.45 -33.64
N THR A 163 -2.30 17.24 -32.36
CA THR A 163 -3.63 17.57 -31.77
C THR A 163 -3.60 18.68 -30.73
N GLY A 164 -2.42 19.09 -30.23
CA GLY A 164 -2.32 20.11 -29.16
C GLY A 164 -3.01 19.73 -27.83
N GLY A 165 -3.60 18.54 -27.74
CA GLY A 165 -4.19 17.99 -26.54
C GLY A 165 -3.16 17.20 -25.73
N LEU A 166 -3.34 17.17 -24.40
CA LEU A 166 -2.61 16.27 -23.50
C LEU A 166 -2.77 14.83 -24.01
N VAL A 167 -1.69 14.24 -24.51
CA VAL A 167 -1.58 12.77 -24.56
C VAL A 167 -1.59 12.34 -23.10
N ARG A 168 -2.53 11.46 -22.71
CA ARG A 168 -2.37 10.72 -21.46
C ARG A 168 -1.09 9.91 -21.62
N LYS A 169 -0.01 10.48 -21.14
CA LYS A 169 1.28 9.83 -20.99
C LYS A 169 1.07 8.84 -19.85
N TYR A 170 0.61 7.64 -20.21
CA TYR A 170 0.42 6.53 -19.28
C TYR A 170 1.67 6.39 -18.41
N GLY A 171 1.45 6.26 -17.09
CA GLY A 171 2.45 6.05 -16.04
C GLY A 171 3.85 6.56 -16.32
N SER A 172 4.12 7.79 -15.88
CA SER A 172 5.49 8.21 -15.56
C SER A 172 5.58 8.61 -14.10
N ALA A 173 4.74 7.99 -13.24
CA ALA A 173 4.79 8.22 -11.81
C ALA A 173 6.22 7.91 -11.35
N PHE A 174 6.97 8.99 -11.11
CA PHE A 174 8.37 8.96 -10.72
C PHE A 174 9.29 8.19 -11.69
N GLY A 175 8.94 8.17 -12.99
CA GLY A 175 9.74 7.56 -14.05
C GLY A 175 9.49 6.08 -14.34
N ALA A 176 8.62 5.41 -13.57
CA ALA A 176 8.20 4.04 -13.83
C ALA A 176 7.03 4.01 -14.84
N SER A 177 7.03 3.04 -15.75
CA SER A 177 5.94 2.79 -16.69
C SER A 177 4.68 2.24 -15.98
N MET A 178 3.55 2.20 -16.69
CA MET A 178 2.29 1.71 -16.10
C MET A 178 2.29 0.23 -15.67
N ILE A 179 3.14 -0.61 -16.27
CA ILE A 179 3.30 -2.02 -15.88
C ILE A 179 4.35 -2.20 -14.79
N GLN A 180 5.11 -1.14 -14.49
CA GLN A 180 6.12 -1.13 -13.45
C GLN A 180 5.53 -0.52 -12.19
N THR A 181 4.87 -1.35 -11.39
CA THR A 181 4.06 -0.89 -10.25
C THR A 181 4.56 -1.35 -8.88
N SER A 182 5.42 -2.35 -8.78
CA SER A 182 5.83 -2.90 -7.49
C SER A 182 7.29 -3.37 -7.48
N GLU A 183 8.16 -2.54 -8.06
CA GLU A 183 9.61 -2.77 -8.10
C GLU A 183 10.26 -2.67 -6.72
N LEU A 184 9.80 -1.74 -5.88
CA LEU A 184 10.38 -1.43 -4.58
C LEU A 184 9.29 -1.15 -3.53
N LEU A 185 9.42 -1.78 -2.36
CA LEU A 185 8.54 -1.53 -1.21
C LEU A 185 9.08 -0.35 -0.37
N MET A 186 9.00 0.87 -0.90
CA MET A 186 9.49 2.10 -0.27
C MET A 186 8.70 3.33 -0.74
N GLY A 187 8.76 4.45 -0.02
CA GLY A 187 8.02 5.66 -0.42
C GLY A 187 6.51 5.48 -0.23
N LYS A 188 5.68 5.99 -1.13
CA LYS A 188 4.23 5.82 -1.11
C LYS A 188 3.82 4.68 -2.04
N VAL A 189 3.12 3.71 -1.45
CA VAL A 189 2.61 2.53 -2.14
C VAL A 189 1.10 2.57 -2.08
N VAL A 190 0.43 2.65 -3.23
CA VAL A 190 -1.04 2.53 -3.23
C VAL A 190 -1.45 1.09 -3.04
N VAL A 191 -2.48 0.88 -2.21
CA VAL A 191 -3.06 -0.44 -1.95
C VAL A 191 -4.54 -0.35 -2.29
N GLY A 192 -4.90 -0.90 -3.45
CA GLY A 192 -6.30 -1.07 -3.82
C GLY A 192 -6.86 -2.32 -3.15
N VAL A 193 -7.84 -2.19 -2.26
CA VAL A 193 -8.44 -3.34 -1.55
C VAL A 193 -9.84 -3.58 -2.10
N PHE A 194 -10.04 -4.73 -2.75
CA PHE A 194 -11.31 -5.12 -3.33
C PHE A 194 -11.94 -6.25 -2.54
N LEU A 195 -13.17 -6.02 -2.07
CA LEU A 195 -14.02 -7.01 -1.41
C LEU A 195 -15.21 -7.33 -2.35
N PRO A 196 -15.08 -8.37 -3.20
CA PRO A 196 -16.13 -8.74 -4.15
C PRO A 196 -17.40 -9.18 -3.42
N ASP A 197 -18.56 -8.66 -3.85
CA ASP A 197 -19.88 -9.18 -3.52
C ASP A 197 -20.21 -10.31 -4.49
N ALA A 198 -19.82 -11.51 -4.10
CA ALA A 198 -19.90 -12.71 -4.91
C ALA A 198 -21.20 -13.46 -4.68
N ALA A 199 -21.69 -14.14 -5.72
CA ALA A 199 -22.78 -15.10 -5.60
C ALA A 199 -22.40 -16.17 -4.56
N GLY A 200 -23.06 -16.16 -3.39
CA GLY A 200 -22.78 -17.11 -2.31
C GLY A 200 -22.25 -16.49 -1.01
N GLY A 201 -21.89 -15.20 -0.99
CA GLY A 201 -21.49 -14.55 0.25
C GLY A 201 -21.29 -13.03 0.13
N ALA A 202 -22.30 -12.26 0.54
CA ALA A 202 -22.18 -10.82 0.69
C ALA A 202 -21.47 -10.45 2.00
N TYR A 203 -20.62 -9.43 1.96
CA TYR A 203 -19.96 -8.89 3.15
C TYR A 203 -20.91 -8.04 4.01
N SER A 204 -20.98 -8.36 5.30
CA SER A 204 -21.53 -7.47 6.32
C SER A 204 -20.50 -6.42 6.75
N ASP A 205 -20.96 -5.30 7.30
CA ASP A 205 -20.06 -4.21 7.72
C ASP A 205 -19.02 -4.64 8.78
N PRO A 206 -19.34 -5.50 9.78
CA PRO A 206 -18.34 -6.04 10.70
C PRO A 206 -17.26 -6.91 10.03
N GLU A 207 -17.63 -7.68 9.00
CA GLU A 207 -16.67 -8.49 8.24
C GLU A 207 -15.74 -7.60 7.41
N ILE A 208 -16.27 -6.54 6.79
CA ILE A 208 -15.48 -5.54 6.07
C ILE A 208 -14.45 -4.90 7.02
N SER A 209 -14.92 -4.49 8.20
CA SER A 209 -14.06 -3.95 9.26
C SER A 209 -12.93 -4.92 9.60
N THR A 210 -13.24 -6.19 9.87
CA THR A 210 -12.23 -7.23 10.19
C THR A 210 -11.18 -7.41 9.07
N VAL A 211 -11.62 -7.38 7.81
CA VAL A 211 -10.69 -7.48 6.66
C VAL A 211 -9.77 -6.26 6.62
N TYR A 212 -10.30 -5.05 6.81
CA TYR A 212 -9.48 -3.83 6.82
C TYR A 212 -8.46 -3.80 7.96
N GLN A 213 -8.85 -4.24 9.16
CA GLN A 213 -7.93 -4.39 10.27
C GLN A 213 -6.81 -5.37 9.91
N SER A 214 -7.16 -6.49 9.27
CA SER A 214 -6.18 -7.51 8.89
C SER A 214 -5.18 -6.98 7.86
N VAL A 215 -5.68 -6.27 6.84
CA VAL A 215 -4.85 -5.62 5.82
C VAL A 215 -3.97 -4.53 6.43
N ARG A 216 -4.52 -3.70 7.32
CA ARG A 216 -3.76 -2.65 8.02
C ARG A 216 -2.64 -3.26 8.86
N GLY A 217 -2.94 -4.27 9.68
CA GLY A 217 -1.94 -4.99 10.47
C GLY A 217 -0.83 -5.63 9.62
N ALA A 218 -1.17 -6.15 8.44
CA ALA A 218 -0.18 -6.65 7.49
C ALA A 218 0.72 -5.54 6.95
N MET A 219 0.16 -4.36 6.67
CA MET A 219 0.93 -3.21 6.21
C MET A 219 1.73 -2.56 7.35
N ASP A 220 1.24 -2.57 8.59
CA ASP A 220 1.98 -2.18 9.80
C ASP A 220 3.26 -3.02 9.95
N PHE A 221 3.17 -4.34 9.71
CA PHE A 221 4.35 -5.21 9.70
C PHE A 221 5.41 -4.71 8.71
N TRP A 222 5.04 -4.47 7.45
CA TRP A 222 5.98 -3.98 6.43
C TRP A 222 6.50 -2.58 6.72
N ALA A 223 5.65 -1.67 7.20
CA ALA A 223 6.05 -0.35 7.67
C ALA A 223 7.06 -0.45 8.82
N GLY A 224 6.90 -1.41 9.74
CA GLY A 224 7.85 -1.66 10.83
C GLY A 224 9.19 -2.22 10.36
N LYS A 225 9.24 -2.93 9.22
CA LYS A 225 10.48 -3.46 8.63
C LYS A 225 11.24 -2.44 7.79
N ALA A 226 10.52 -1.54 7.11
CA ALA A 226 11.14 -0.54 6.26
C ALA A 226 11.99 0.45 7.08
N ARG A 227 13.30 0.45 6.83
CA ARG A 227 14.22 1.51 7.26
C ARG A 227 14.30 2.58 6.17
N TYR A 228 14.74 3.78 6.54
CA TYR A 228 14.74 4.98 5.70
C TYR A 228 15.10 4.76 4.22
N PRO A 229 14.37 5.36 3.25
CA PRO A 229 13.12 6.11 3.44
C PRO A 229 11.98 5.11 3.70
N GLY A 230 11.26 5.28 4.80
CA GLY A 230 10.19 4.35 5.20
C GLY A 230 9.10 4.21 4.12
N VAL A 231 8.21 3.25 4.32
CA VAL A 231 7.04 3.05 3.46
C VAL A 231 5.79 3.70 4.08
N ARG A 232 4.94 4.28 3.22
CA ARG A 232 3.59 4.73 3.51
C ARG A 232 2.63 4.03 2.57
N PHE A 233 1.51 3.57 3.10
CA PHE A 233 0.47 2.88 2.35
C PHE A 233 -0.71 3.82 2.13
N VAL A 234 -1.08 3.99 0.88
CA VAL A 234 -2.18 4.86 0.45
C VAL A 234 -3.34 4.01 -0.03
N TYR A 235 -4.45 4.01 0.70
CA TYR A 235 -5.53 3.06 0.48
C TYR A 235 -6.60 3.57 -0.50
N ASP A 236 -7.07 2.70 -1.38
CA ASP A 236 -8.35 2.84 -2.08
C ASP A 236 -9.20 1.61 -1.79
N LEU A 237 -10.28 1.80 -1.03
CA LEU A 237 -11.08 0.71 -0.50
C LEU A 237 -12.37 0.53 -1.32
N ARG A 238 -12.57 -0.66 -1.86
CA ARG A 238 -13.66 -1.01 -2.77
C ARG A 238 -14.45 -2.19 -2.23
N THR A 239 -15.55 -1.89 -1.55
CA THR A 239 -16.41 -2.92 -0.95
C THR A 239 -17.63 -3.22 -1.77
N LYS A 240 -18.16 -4.43 -1.59
CA LYS A 240 -19.47 -4.83 -2.12
C LYS A 240 -19.51 -4.64 -3.65
N ILE A 241 -18.37 -4.90 -4.31
CA ILE A 241 -18.26 -4.76 -5.77
C ILE A 241 -18.88 -5.99 -6.41
N PRO A 242 -19.91 -5.86 -7.26
CA PRO A 242 -20.59 -7.02 -7.84
C PRO A 242 -19.61 -7.96 -8.55
N CYS A 243 -19.76 -9.25 -8.30
CA CYS A 243 -19.01 -10.29 -8.99
C CYS A 243 -19.89 -11.54 -9.18
N SER A 244 -20.01 -12.00 -10.42
CA SER A 244 -20.82 -13.16 -10.80
C SER A 244 -20.27 -14.48 -10.26
N ARG A 245 -19.00 -14.50 -9.86
CA ARG A 245 -18.30 -15.69 -9.41
C ARG A 245 -18.74 -16.14 -8.02
N ASN A 246 -18.84 -17.46 -7.83
CA ASN A 246 -19.00 -18.07 -6.51
C ASN A 246 -17.67 -18.68 -6.02
N PHE A 247 -17.00 -18.00 -5.09
CA PHE A 247 -15.70 -18.43 -4.56
C PHE A 247 -15.80 -19.61 -3.58
N HIS A 248 -17.00 -19.98 -3.12
CA HIS A 248 -17.22 -21.19 -2.30
C HIS A 248 -17.30 -22.47 -3.12
N THR A 249 -17.47 -22.38 -4.44
CA THR A 249 -17.55 -23.56 -5.31
C THR A 249 -16.54 -23.54 -6.45
N THR A 250 -15.98 -22.37 -6.76
CA THR A 250 -15.05 -22.19 -7.87
C THR A 250 -13.78 -21.46 -7.40
N PRO A 251 -12.66 -22.17 -7.27
CA PRO A 251 -11.43 -21.58 -6.71
C PRO A 251 -10.89 -20.47 -7.62
N PRO A 252 -10.44 -19.32 -7.08
CA PRO A 252 -10.30 -18.04 -7.79
C PRO A 252 -9.32 -18.06 -8.97
N HIS A 253 -8.32 -18.94 -8.96
CA HIS A 253 -7.34 -19.04 -10.03
C HIS A 253 -7.91 -19.59 -11.34
N LEU A 254 -8.98 -20.39 -11.28
CA LEU A 254 -9.63 -20.89 -12.49
C LEU A 254 -10.30 -19.73 -13.21
N ASN A 255 -9.86 -19.32 -14.40
CA ASN A 255 -10.47 -18.20 -15.13
C ASN A 255 -10.47 -16.88 -14.32
N ASN A 256 -9.33 -16.53 -13.72
CA ASN A 256 -9.19 -15.29 -12.96
C ASN A 256 -9.35 -14.02 -13.81
N LYS A 257 -8.87 -14.07 -15.05
CA LYS A 257 -9.11 -13.07 -16.08
C LYS A 257 -10.56 -12.59 -16.17
N ALA A 258 -11.54 -13.49 -16.15
CA ALA A 258 -12.93 -13.10 -16.31
C ALA A 258 -13.47 -12.31 -15.10
N TRP A 259 -13.25 -12.79 -13.88
CA TRP A 259 -13.83 -12.15 -12.70
C TRP A 259 -13.05 -10.91 -12.26
N VAL A 260 -11.73 -10.87 -12.48
CA VAL A 260 -10.92 -9.66 -12.24
C VAL A 260 -11.35 -8.55 -13.21
N ALA A 261 -11.52 -8.89 -14.50
CA ALA A 261 -12.04 -7.95 -15.48
C ALA A 261 -13.45 -7.48 -15.11
N GLU A 262 -14.37 -8.38 -14.75
CA GLU A 262 -15.73 -8.02 -14.33
C GLU A 262 -15.74 -6.96 -13.21
N ILE A 263 -14.93 -7.17 -12.17
CA ILE A 263 -14.82 -6.24 -11.03
C ILE A 263 -14.31 -4.88 -11.49
N LEU A 264 -13.24 -4.84 -12.28
CA LEU A 264 -12.59 -3.60 -12.68
C LEU A 264 -13.37 -2.85 -13.76
N GLU A 265 -14.02 -3.56 -14.68
CA GLU A 265 -14.96 -3.00 -15.66
C GLU A 265 -16.14 -2.32 -14.96
N SER A 266 -16.66 -2.92 -13.87
CA SER A 266 -17.77 -2.34 -13.10
C SER A 266 -17.46 -0.97 -12.49
N ILE A 267 -16.18 -0.63 -12.34
CA ILE A 267 -15.70 0.66 -11.82
C ILE A 267 -14.95 1.50 -12.88
N GLY A 268 -15.06 1.12 -14.16
CA GLY A 268 -14.61 1.94 -15.30
C GLY A 268 -13.19 1.70 -15.80
N TYR A 269 -12.60 0.53 -15.54
CA TYR A 269 -11.27 0.15 -16.06
C TYR A 269 -11.39 -1.05 -17.00
N ASP A 270 -11.46 -0.80 -18.31
CA ASP A 270 -11.73 -1.80 -19.35
C ASP A 270 -10.85 -1.69 -20.62
N LEU A 271 -9.83 -0.82 -20.62
CA LEU A 271 -9.31 -0.24 -21.86
C LEU A 271 -7.97 -0.82 -22.36
N PHE A 272 -7.04 -1.21 -21.49
CA PHE A 272 -5.64 -1.25 -21.93
C PHE A 272 -5.12 -2.57 -22.53
N LEU A 273 -5.36 -3.74 -21.91
CA LEU A 273 -4.88 -5.04 -22.41
C LEU A 273 -5.98 -6.10 -22.39
N LYS A 274 -6.98 -5.90 -23.26
CA LYS A 274 -8.07 -6.86 -23.45
C LYS A 274 -7.46 -8.23 -23.75
N GLY A 275 -7.75 -9.21 -22.89
CA GLY A 275 -7.21 -10.55 -23.06
C GLY A 275 -6.38 -11.08 -21.90
N THR A 276 -6.09 -10.28 -20.87
CA THR A 276 -5.37 -10.71 -19.66
C THR A 276 -6.05 -10.18 -18.39
N GLU A 277 -5.84 -10.84 -17.27
CA GLU A 277 -6.22 -10.36 -15.93
C GLU A 277 -5.46 -9.09 -15.52
N TYR A 278 -4.25 -8.87 -16.05
CA TYR A 278 -3.36 -7.81 -15.61
C TYR A 278 -3.69 -6.43 -16.17
N GLY A 279 -4.19 -6.37 -17.41
CA GLY A 279 -4.45 -5.12 -18.12
C GLY A 279 -5.28 -4.11 -17.32
N PRO A 280 -6.51 -4.49 -16.93
CA PRO A 280 -7.36 -3.63 -16.12
C PRO A 280 -6.74 -3.26 -14.77
N VAL A 281 -5.96 -4.17 -14.16
CA VAL A 281 -5.31 -3.93 -12.86
C VAL A 281 -4.23 -2.86 -12.99
N TYR A 282 -3.36 -2.94 -14.01
CA TYR A 282 -2.35 -1.92 -14.27
C TYR A 282 -2.96 -0.57 -14.62
N GLU A 283 -4.06 -0.54 -15.37
CA GLU A 283 -4.78 0.70 -15.68
C GLU A 283 -5.35 1.36 -14.41
N TYR A 284 -5.94 0.54 -13.52
CA TYR A 284 -6.42 0.97 -12.22
C TYR A 284 -5.29 1.53 -11.34
N LEU A 285 -4.17 0.80 -11.23
CA LEU A 285 -3.04 1.19 -10.40
C LEU A 285 -2.35 2.46 -10.92
N ASP A 286 -2.19 2.61 -12.24
CA ASP A 286 -1.63 3.83 -12.83
C ASP A 286 -2.49 5.06 -12.50
N SER A 287 -3.81 4.94 -12.69
CA SER A 287 -4.79 5.97 -12.32
C SER A 287 -4.73 6.32 -10.83
N LEU A 288 -4.58 5.33 -9.97
CA LEU A 288 -4.49 5.54 -8.52
C LEU A 288 -3.17 6.20 -8.12
N ARG A 289 -2.03 5.75 -8.66
CA ARG A 289 -0.70 6.33 -8.43
C ARG A 289 -0.64 7.79 -8.85
N VAL A 290 -1.15 8.13 -10.03
CA VAL A 290 -1.19 9.52 -10.52
C VAL A 290 -2.02 10.41 -9.61
N ARG A 291 -3.24 9.99 -9.23
CA ARG A 291 -4.15 10.80 -8.41
C ARG A 291 -3.72 10.92 -6.95
N THR A 292 -2.95 9.95 -6.45
CA THR A 292 -2.47 9.95 -5.05
C THR A 292 -1.03 10.41 -4.90
N ARG A 293 -0.34 10.73 -5.99
CA ARG A 293 1.10 11.06 -6.01
C ARG A 293 1.98 9.92 -5.46
N SER A 294 1.66 8.67 -5.78
CA SER A 294 2.36 7.51 -5.23
C SER A 294 3.34 6.88 -6.21
N GLU A 295 4.47 6.42 -5.69
CA GLU A 295 5.56 5.81 -6.47
C GLU A 295 5.19 4.42 -6.96
N TRP A 296 4.55 3.60 -6.13
CA TRP A 296 4.24 2.20 -6.41
C TRP A 296 2.77 1.89 -6.13
N GLY A 297 2.30 0.72 -6.51
CA GLY A 297 0.93 0.30 -6.34
C GLY A 297 0.70 -1.19 -6.48
N VAL A 298 -0.22 -1.72 -5.69
CA VAL A 298 -0.64 -3.13 -5.69
C VAL A 298 -2.14 -3.26 -5.43
N VAL A 299 -2.74 -4.37 -5.88
CA VAL A 299 -4.16 -4.69 -5.62
C VAL A 299 -4.30 -5.95 -4.77
N PHE A 300 -5.15 -5.88 -3.76
CA PHE A 300 -5.55 -7.01 -2.92
C PHE A 300 -6.99 -7.36 -3.25
N PHE A 301 -7.21 -8.50 -3.90
CA PHE A 301 -8.54 -9.08 -4.02
C PHE A 301 -8.77 -10.01 -2.83
N ILE A 302 -9.80 -9.72 -2.04
CA ILE A 302 -10.13 -10.51 -0.86
C ILE A 302 -11.57 -11.03 -1.00
N PRO A 303 -11.79 -12.14 -1.74
CA PRO A 303 -13.11 -12.75 -1.83
C PRO A 303 -13.62 -13.25 -0.49
N LYS A 304 -14.93 -13.11 -0.25
CA LYS A 304 -15.57 -13.71 0.92
C LYS A 304 -15.55 -15.24 0.78
N ALA A 305 -14.64 -15.88 1.50
CA ALA A 305 -14.50 -17.33 1.54
C ALA A 305 -13.67 -17.71 2.77
N THR A 306 -13.92 -18.88 3.35
CA THR A 306 -13.07 -19.41 4.43
C THR A 306 -11.74 -19.97 3.89
N TYR A 307 -11.83 -20.59 2.73
CA TYR A 307 -10.73 -21.12 1.94
C TYR A 307 -11.27 -21.27 0.51
N PHE A 308 -10.42 -21.66 -0.45
CA PHE A 308 -10.85 -21.90 -1.83
C PHE A 308 -11.00 -23.41 -2.11
N PRO A 309 -12.22 -23.96 -2.14
CA PRO A 309 -12.39 -25.40 -2.32
C PRO A 309 -11.89 -25.86 -3.69
N GLY A 310 -11.16 -26.97 -3.71
CA GLY A 310 -10.57 -27.51 -4.95
C GLY A 310 -9.40 -26.68 -5.49
N ALA A 311 -8.95 -25.64 -4.79
CA ALA A 311 -7.69 -24.99 -5.11
C ALA A 311 -6.51 -25.84 -4.60
N PRO A 312 -5.39 -25.88 -5.34
CA PRO A 312 -4.16 -26.45 -4.81
C PRO A 312 -3.46 -25.53 -3.78
N TYR A 313 -3.99 -24.33 -3.52
CA TYR A 313 -3.41 -23.33 -2.62
C TYR A 313 -4.48 -22.48 -1.91
N THR A 314 -4.10 -21.94 -0.75
CA THR A 314 -4.96 -21.10 0.11
C THR A 314 -5.03 -19.66 -0.41
N ALA A 315 -3.93 -19.14 -0.94
CA ALA A 315 -3.80 -17.79 -1.49
C ALA A 315 -2.79 -17.81 -2.65
N TYR A 316 -2.68 -16.72 -3.39
CA TYR A 316 -1.62 -16.54 -4.38
C TYR A 316 -1.37 -15.06 -4.66
N ALA A 317 -0.15 -14.77 -5.06
CA ALA A 317 0.29 -13.50 -5.61
C ALA A 317 1.07 -13.73 -6.90
N TYR A 318 1.07 -12.71 -7.75
CA TYR A 318 1.96 -12.69 -8.90
C TYR A 318 3.29 -12.07 -8.50
N LEU A 319 4.39 -12.78 -8.79
CA LEU A 319 5.73 -12.27 -8.49
C LEU A 319 5.95 -10.97 -9.25
N GLY A 320 6.25 -9.90 -8.52
CA GLY A 320 6.40 -8.56 -9.10
C GLY A 320 5.08 -7.86 -9.43
N GLY A 321 3.96 -8.36 -8.91
CA GLY A 321 2.64 -7.75 -9.04
C GLY A 321 1.85 -8.20 -10.27
N PRO A 322 0.69 -7.58 -10.53
CA PRO A 322 0.18 -6.38 -9.87
C PRO A 322 -0.78 -6.66 -8.70
N PHE A 323 -1.13 -7.92 -8.43
CA PHE A 323 -2.13 -8.23 -7.40
C PHE A 323 -1.94 -9.58 -6.70
N LEU A 324 -2.55 -9.68 -5.52
CA LEU A 324 -2.73 -10.92 -4.78
C LEU A 324 -4.21 -11.27 -4.63
N VAL A 325 -4.48 -12.54 -4.31
CA VAL A 325 -5.81 -13.05 -3.98
C VAL A 325 -5.74 -13.90 -2.71
N VAL A 326 -6.43 -13.45 -1.66
CA VAL A 326 -6.49 -14.13 -0.36
C VAL A 326 -7.96 -14.31 0.09
N PRO A 327 -8.34 -15.44 0.72
CA PRO A 327 -9.69 -15.64 1.24
C PRO A 327 -9.90 -14.80 2.51
N SER A 328 -11.09 -14.23 2.68
CA SER A 328 -11.39 -13.34 3.82
C SER A 328 -11.40 -14.03 5.19
N GLY A 329 -11.67 -15.33 5.22
CA GLY A 329 -11.93 -16.09 6.43
C GLY A 329 -10.91 -17.20 6.64
N SER A 330 -9.63 -16.90 6.78
CA SER A 330 -8.68 -17.91 7.23
C SER A 330 -8.87 -18.15 8.74
N ASN A 331 -9.87 -18.98 9.07
CA ASN A 331 -10.40 -19.13 10.43
C ASN A 331 -9.55 -20.03 11.34
N GLY A 332 -8.24 -19.98 11.20
CA GLY A 332 -7.34 -20.86 11.94
C GLY A 332 -7.68 -22.36 11.81
N ARG A 333 -8.45 -22.73 10.78
CA ARG A 333 -8.88 -24.10 10.57
C ARG A 333 -7.90 -24.72 9.60
N VAL A 334 -7.27 -25.78 10.10
CA VAL A 334 -6.61 -26.82 9.32
C VAL A 334 -7.45 -27.08 8.07
N THR A 335 -6.93 -26.65 6.92
CA THR A 335 -7.43 -27.11 5.63
C THR A 335 -7.38 -28.65 5.63
N PRO A 336 -8.09 -29.35 4.74
CA PRO A 336 -7.91 -30.81 4.58
C PRO A 336 -6.43 -31.25 4.38
N HIS A 337 -5.53 -30.28 4.17
CA HIS A 337 -4.09 -30.41 3.92
C HIS A 337 -3.19 -30.02 5.11
N GLY A 338 -3.72 -29.91 6.33
CA GLY A 338 -2.86 -29.88 7.54
C GLY A 338 -2.24 -28.53 7.91
N SER A 339 -2.52 -27.45 7.17
CA SER A 339 -1.94 -26.13 7.44
C SER A 339 -2.35 -25.59 8.81
N GLY A 340 -1.38 -25.23 9.65
CA GLY A 340 -1.60 -24.46 10.87
C GLY A 340 -2.46 -23.21 10.63
N SER A 341 -3.00 -22.67 11.71
CA SER A 341 -3.96 -21.57 11.70
C SER A 341 -3.34 -20.22 11.26
N MET A 342 -3.17 -19.96 9.96
CA MET A 342 -2.78 -18.62 9.48
C MET A 342 -3.98 -17.68 9.46
N GLY A 343 -3.82 -16.49 10.05
CA GLY A 343 -4.79 -15.41 9.95
C GLY A 343 -4.70 -14.69 8.61
N LEU A 344 -5.71 -13.88 8.29
CA LEU A 344 -5.74 -13.11 7.04
C LEU A 344 -4.54 -12.16 6.96
N SER A 345 -4.13 -11.56 8.08
CA SER A 345 -2.93 -10.72 8.14
C SER A 345 -1.67 -11.48 7.73
N ASP A 346 -1.47 -12.72 8.19
CA ASP A 346 -0.28 -13.51 7.86
C ASP A 346 -0.22 -13.82 6.37
N LEU A 347 -1.36 -14.20 5.79
CA LEU A 347 -1.48 -14.41 4.34
C LEU A 347 -1.18 -13.12 3.57
N VAL A 348 -1.76 -11.98 3.98
CA VAL A 348 -1.48 -10.71 3.31
C VAL A 348 -0.03 -10.31 3.46
N ILE A 349 0.61 -10.53 4.62
CA ILE A 349 2.04 -10.28 4.84
C ILE A 349 2.86 -11.08 3.84
N HIS A 350 2.68 -12.41 3.80
CA HIS A 350 3.43 -13.30 2.92
C HIS A 350 3.23 -12.95 1.44
N GLU A 351 1.97 -12.91 1.00
CA GLU A 351 1.61 -12.70 -0.41
C GLU A 351 1.99 -11.30 -0.91
N SER A 352 1.96 -10.29 -0.05
CA SER A 352 2.44 -8.95 -0.43
C SER A 352 3.96 -8.90 -0.62
N GLY A 353 4.73 -9.78 0.03
CA GLY A 353 6.16 -9.95 -0.25
C GLY A 353 6.41 -10.32 -1.71
N HIS A 354 5.65 -11.27 -2.25
CA HIS A 354 5.76 -11.67 -3.66
C HIS A 354 5.43 -10.54 -4.64
N LEU A 355 4.48 -9.67 -4.31
CA LEU A 355 4.18 -8.50 -5.15
C LEU A 355 5.41 -7.59 -5.34
N PHE A 356 6.32 -7.59 -4.36
CA PHE A 356 7.61 -6.90 -4.41
C PHE A 356 8.78 -7.88 -4.58
N TRP A 357 8.53 -8.96 -5.33
CA TRP A 357 9.52 -9.91 -5.81
C TRP A 357 10.22 -10.78 -4.76
N ALA A 358 9.76 -10.78 -3.52
CA ALA A 358 10.25 -11.74 -2.54
C ALA A 358 9.94 -13.16 -3.01
N LEU A 359 10.89 -14.09 -2.83
CA LEU A 359 10.71 -15.49 -3.16
C LEU A 359 10.34 -16.26 -1.90
N ASP A 360 9.71 -17.41 -2.09
CA ASP A 360 9.48 -18.38 -1.02
C ASP A 360 10.79 -18.92 -0.43
N GLU A 361 10.81 -19.08 0.90
CA GLU A 361 11.99 -19.47 1.67
C GLU A 361 11.78 -20.72 2.55
N TYR A 362 10.61 -21.35 2.55
CA TYR A 362 10.33 -22.59 3.28
C TYR A 362 11.01 -23.84 2.67
N GLU A 363 10.91 -25.01 3.31
CA GLU A 363 11.56 -26.25 2.82
C GLU A 363 10.91 -26.84 1.53
N PRO A 364 11.69 -27.45 0.63
CA PRO A 364 11.15 -28.14 -0.54
C PRO A 364 10.24 -29.30 -0.17
N GLY A 365 9.08 -29.36 -0.81
CA GLY A 365 7.96 -30.23 -0.41
C GLY A 365 6.80 -29.42 0.16
N ALA A 366 7.10 -28.18 0.57
CA ALA A 366 6.15 -27.20 0.98
C ALA A 366 5.76 -26.18 -0.12
N GLY A 367 5.98 -26.40 -1.42
CA GLY A 367 5.65 -25.41 -2.50
C GLY A 367 6.79 -25.03 -3.43
N THR A 368 6.75 -23.84 -4.05
CA THR A 368 7.82 -23.27 -4.90
C THR A 368 8.98 -22.66 -4.15
N SER A 369 9.43 -23.32 -3.09
CA SER A 369 10.69 -22.97 -2.45
C SER A 369 11.80 -22.84 -3.50
N GLN A 370 12.43 -21.68 -3.55
CA GLN A 370 13.49 -21.39 -4.51
C GLN A 370 14.85 -21.68 -3.87
N PRO A 371 15.79 -22.33 -4.58
CA PRO A 371 17.16 -22.45 -4.12
C PRO A 371 17.75 -21.09 -3.74
N CYS A 372 18.64 -21.07 -2.75
CA CYS A 372 19.17 -19.79 -2.26
C CYS A 372 20.06 -19.05 -3.26
N HIS A 373 20.44 -19.65 -4.38
CA HIS A 373 21.15 -19.00 -5.48
C HIS A 373 20.22 -18.33 -6.51
N VAL A 374 18.91 -18.58 -6.44
CA VAL A 374 17.93 -17.89 -7.27
C VAL A 374 17.91 -16.42 -6.89
N ARG A 375 17.82 -15.57 -7.90
CA ARG A 375 17.82 -14.11 -7.76
C ARG A 375 16.48 -13.60 -8.24
N SER A 376 15.98 -12.55 -7.58
CA SER A 376 14.68 -11.97 -7.88
C SER A 376 14.67 -10.48 -7.55
N GLY A 377 13.65 -9.81 -8.07
CA GLY A 377 13.41 -8.39 -7.82
C GLY A 377 14.13 -7.46 -8.75
N TYR A 378 13.72 -6.20 -8.66
CA TYR A 378 14.29 -5.11 -9.46
C TYR A 378 15.80 -4.99 -9.29
N LEU A 379 16.31 -5.25 -8.08
CA LEU A 379 17.73 -5.23 -7.77
C LEU A 379 18.44 -6.57 -8.02
N ASP A 380 17.71 -7.58 -8.51
CA ASP A 380 18.22 -8.92 -8.80
C ASP A 380 18.99 -9.48 -7.58
N ILE A 381 18.35 -9.55 -6.42
CA ILE A 381 19.01 -9.97 -5.17
C ILE A 381 18.84 -11.47 -4.99
N GLN A 382 19.93 -12.11 -4.57
CA GLN A 382 19.99 -13.54 -4.27
C GLN A 382 19.14 -13.88 -3.02
N ASN A 383 18.34 -14.94 -3.09
CA ASN A 383 17.49 -15.44 -2.01
C ASN A 383 18.28 -16.20 -0.91
N ARG A 384 19.18 -15.50 -0.22
CA ARG A 384 20.11 -16.13 0.73
C ARG A 384 19.46 -16.75 1.97
N ASN A 385 18.16 -16.55 2.18
CA ASN A 385 17.46 -16.98 3.39
C ASN A 385 16.59 -18.23 3.18
N SER A 386 16.67 -18.87 2.00
CA SER A 386 15.92 -20.08 1.70
C SER A 386 16.33 -21.30 2.54
N LEU A 387 15.34 -22.05 3.02
CA LEU A 387 15.46 -23.39 3.61
C LEU A 387 15.60 -24.50 2.54
N TYR A 388 15.56 -24.15 1.25
CA TYR A 388 15.98 -25.06 0.19
C TYR A 388 17.49 -25.32 0.31
N HIS A 389 17.82 -26.39 1.03
CA HIS A 389 19.19 -26.82 1.25
C HIS A 389 19.84 -27.32 -0.06
N ASP A 390 20.35 -26.39 -0.86
CA ASP A 390 21.63 -26.63 -1.53
C ASP A 390 22.75 -26.26 -0.55
N TYR A 391 23.90 -26.93 -0.64
CA TYR A 391 24.99 -26.82 0.35
C TYR A 391 25.67 -25.43 0.42
N SER A 392 25.10 -24.38 -0.18
CA SER A 392 25.68 -23.04 -0.30
C SER A 392 24.91 -21.92 0.43
N CYS A 393 23.78 -22.22 1.07
CA CYS A 393 22.96 -21.21 1.72
C CYS A 393 23.54 -20.70 3.05
N ASP A 394 23.35 -19.41 3.32
CA ASP A 394 23.66 -18.81 4.61
C ASP A 394 22.75 -19.39 5.72
N ARG A 395 22.99 -19.03 6.97
CA ARG A 395 22.11 -19.43 8.07
C ARG A 395 20.73 -18.79 7.89
N HIS A 396 19.70 -19.61 7.75
CA HIS A 396 18.30 -19.18 7.72
C HIS A 396 17.91 -18.36 8.96
N VAL A 397 17.15 -17.29 8.73
CA VAL A 397 16.58 -16.36 9.70
C VAL A 397 15.06 -16.36 9.49
N PRO A 398 14.25 -16.67 10.52
CA PRO A 398 12.81 -16.70 10.33
C PRO A 398 12.22 -15.38 9.83
N CYS A 399 11.34 -15.45 8.83
CA CYS A 399 10.80 -14.28 8.13
C CYS A 399 9.43 -14.52 7.48
N ALA A 400 8.76 -13.47 7.00
CA ALA A 400 7.43 -13.58 6.37
C ALA A 400 7.33 -14.55 5.17
N MET A 401 8.46 -14.87 4.53
CA MET A 401 8.54 -15.75 3.36
C MET A 401 8.89 -17.20 3.73
N ASP A 402 9.16 -17.47 5.01
CA ASP A 402 9.32 -18.84 5.52
C ASP A 402 7.99 -19.48 5.87
N ASN A 403 6.88 -18.72 5.71
CA ASN A 403 5.54 -19.13 6.04
C ASN A 403 5.16 -20.41 5.36
#